data_AF-A0A1G7L6C3-F1
#
_entry.id   AF-A0A1G7L6C3-F1
#
_cell.length_a   1.000
_cell.length_b   1.000
_cell.length_c   1.000
_cell.angle_alpha   90.00
_cell.angle_beta   90.00
_cell.angle_gamma   90.00
#
_symmetry.space_group_name_H-M   'P 1'
#
loop_
_entity.id
_entity.type
_entity.pdbx_description
1 polymer ?
#
loop_
_entity_poly.entity_id
_entity_poly.type
_entity_poly.pdbx_seq_one_letter_code
_entity_poly.pdbx_strand_id
1 'polypeptide(L)'
;MARLWQAMGIGLAGGLVAAAAMDAFQRGVSPLMGGGSNDDPATVKAADSASRLVTGDPVTQKRRETAGTLVHYATGAAIGVAYGALVAGDPRIARGFGVPFGMATMLAIDDVGVPAFGWGPAPQDTPAVTHAYSAASHAVFGVVLEGVRRGLS
;
A
#
# COMPACT_ATOMS: atom_id res chain seq x y z
N MET A 1 14.12 -18.84 15.52
CA MET A 1 13.91 -18.81 14.06
C MET A 1 12.52 -19.30 13.64
N ALA A 2 11.99 -20.41 14.19
CA ALA A 2 10.66 -20.94 13.81
C ALA A 2 9.48 -19.94 13.91
N ARG A 3 9.54 -18.97 14.85
CA ARG A 3 8.51 -17.94 15.05
C ARG A 3 8.55 -16.76 14.06
N LEU A 4 9.70 -16.45 13.47
CA LEU A 4 9.83 -15.27 12.61
C LEU A 4 9.22 -15.52 11.23
N TRP A 5 9.49 -16.67 10.63
CA TRP A 5 8.90 -17.05 9.33
C TRP A 5 7.38 -17.18 9.40
N GLN A 6 6.85 -17.68 10.52
CA GLN A 6 5.41 -17.70 10.78
C GLN A 6 4.84 -16.28 10.85
N ALA A 7 5.47 -15.38 11.60
CA ALA A 7 5.02 -13.99 11.69
C ALA A 7 5.10 -13.26 10.34
N MET A 8 6.13 -13.51 9.54
CA MET A 8 6.26 -13.00 8.17
C MET A 8 5.17 -13.57 7.25
N GLY A 9 4.85 -14.85 7.36
CA GLY A 9 3.79 -15.49 6.58
C GLY A 9 2.39 -14.97 6.92
N ILE A 10 2.09 -14.82 8.22
CA ILE A 10 0.87 -14.15 8.71
C ILE A 10 0.83 -12.70 8.21
N GLY A 11 1.97 -12.01 8.28
CA GLY A 11 2.13 -10.66 7.76
C GLY A 11 1.84 -10.56 6.26
N LEU A 12 2.38 -11.48 5.45
CA LEU A 12 2.11 -11.56 4.01
C LEU A 12 0.61 -11.70 3.73
N ALA A 13 -0.06 -12.64 4.41
CA ALA A 13 -1.49 -12.84 4.27
C ALA A 13 -2.27 -11.58 4.68
N GLY A 14 -1.90 -10.97 5.81
CA GLY A 14 -2.48 -9.72 6.30
C GLY A 14 -2.29 -8.56 5.32
N GLY A 15 -1.11 -8.42 4.72
CA GLY A 15 -0.81 -7.35 3.75
C GLY A 15 -1.64 -7.46 2.47
N LEU A 16 -1.81 -8.68 1.95
CA LEU A 16 -2.67 -8.94 0.78
C LEU A 16 -4.14 -8.64 1.08
N VAL A 17 -4.65 -9.10 2.23
CA VAL A 17 -6.04 -8.84 2.65
C VAL A 17 -6.27 -7.36 2.93
N ALA A 18 -5.31 -6.69 3.55
CA ALA A 18 -5.37 -5.26 3.83
C ALA A 18 -5.36 -4.42 2.55
N ALA A 19 -4.54 -4.77 1.56
CA ALA A 19 -4.56 -4.14 0.23
C ALA A 19 -5.93 -4.32 -0.45
N ALA A 20 -6.48 -5.54 -0.44
CA ALA A 20 -7.83 -5.79 -0.98
C ALA A 20 -8.93 -4.98 -0.26
N ALA A 21 -8.82 -4.84 1.07
CA ALA A 21 -9.77 -4.05 1.86
C ALA A 21 -9.65 -2.55 1.56
N MET A 22 -8.43 -2.05 1.40
CA MET A 22 -8.16 -0.68 0.95
C MET A 22 -8.77 -0.44 -0.44
N ASP A 23 -8.55 -1.32 -1.42
CA ASP A 23 -9.16 -1.25 -2.77
C ASP A 23 -10.70 -1.20 -2.69
N ALA A 24 -11.30 -2.03 -1.82
CA ALA A 24 -12.75 -2.05 -1.63
C ALA A 24 -13.26 -0.73 -1.02
N PHE A 25 -12.56 -0.22 -0.01
CA PHE A 25 -12.87 1.08 0.61
C PHE A 25 -12.79 2.22 -0.41
N GLN A 26 -11.67 2.29 -1.13
CA GLN A 26 -11.41 3.29 -2.16
C GLN A 26 -12.47 3.28 -3.27
N ARG A 27 -12.86 2.10 -3.77
CA ARG A 27 -13.96 1.97 -4.74
C ARG A 27 -15.31 2.41 -4.18
N GLY A 28 -15.56 2.20 -2.89
CA GLY A 28 -16.80 2.60 -2.24
C GLY A 28 -16.95 4.12 -2.06
N VAL A 29 -15.83 4.82 -1.86
CA VAL A 29 -15.84 6.27 -1.57
C VAL A 29 -15.36 7.15 -2.73
N SER A 30 -14.72 6.59 -3.77
CA SER A 30 -14.24 7.37 -4.92
C SER A 30 -15.29 8.21 -5.65
N PRO A 31 -16.60 7.83 -5.74
CA PRO A 31 -17.61 8.70 -6.34
C PRO A 31 -17.81 10.02 -5.59
N LEU A 32 -17.54 10.03 -4.27
CA LEU A 32 -17.64 11.22 -3.42
C LEU A 32 -16.43 12.16 -3.58
N MET A 33 -15.35 11.66 -4.16
CA MET A 33 -14.06 12.35 -4.28
C MET A 33 -13.91 13.12 -5.60
N GLY A 34 -14.96 13.22 -6.42
CA GLY A 34 -14.98 14.08 -7.60
C GLY A 34 -14.49 13.46 -8.91
N GLY A 35 -14.30 12.13 -8.97
CA GLY A 35 -13.90 11.43 -10.18
C GLY A 35 -12.38 11.51 -10.46
N GLY A 36 -11.81 10.40 -10.93
CA GLY A 36 -10.36 10.18 -11.01
C GLY A 36 -9.60 11.15 -11.92
N SER A 37 -8.28 11.24 -11.70
CA SER A 37 -7.36 11.93 -12.62
C SER A 37 -7.25 11.18 -13.94
N ASN A 38 -7.06 11.92 -15.04
CA ASN A 38 -6.65 11.33 -16.33
C ASN A 38 -5.18 10.87 -16.35
N ASP A 39 -4.43 11.13 -15.27
CA ASP A 39 -3.06 10.67 -15.10
C ASP A 39 -3.02 9.23 -14.58
N ASP A 40 -1.99 8.48 -14.98
CA ASP A 40 -1.82 7.10 -14.58
C ASP A 40 -1.57 6.99 -13.06
N PRO A 41 -2.16 5.99 -12.39
CA PRO A 41 -1.86 5.71 -10.99
C PRO A 41 -0.37 5.50 -10.75
N ALA A 42 0.12 5.90 -9.57
CA ALA A 42 1.53 5.74 -9.19
C ALA A 42 2.01 4.28 -9.29
N THR A 43 1.12 3.31 -9.06
CA THR A 43 1.42 1.87 -9.20
C THR A 43 1.71 1.47 -10.65
N VAL A 44 1.04 2.08 -11.62
CA VAL A 44 1.30 1.87 -13.05
C VAL A 44 2.64 2.50 -13.44
N LYS A 45 2.94 3.70 -12.95
CA LYS A 45 4.24 4.37 -13.20
C LYS A 45 5.41 3.63 -12.54
N ALA A 46 5.19 3.05 -11.37
CA ALA A 46 6.13 2.12 -10.74
C ALA A 46 6.35 0.87 -11.59
N ALA A 47 5.27 0.28 -12.12
CA ALA A 47 5.38 -0.86 -13.04
C ALA A 47 6.14 -0.50 -14.32
N ASP A 48 5.92 0.69 -14.89
CA ASP A 48 6.68 1.19 -16.04
C ASP A 48 8.18 1.33 -15.71
N SER A 49 8.50 1.88 -14.54
CA SER A 49 9.88 2.04 -14.08
C SER A 49 10.57 0.67 -13.96
N ALA A 50 9.91 -0.30 -13.34
CA ALA A 50 10.41 -1.67 -13.22
C ALA A 50 10.54 -2.35 -14.60
N SER A 51 9.55 -2.21 -15.47
CA SER A 51 9.57 -2.78 -16.83
C SER A 51 10.75 -2.22 -17.63
N ARG A 52 10.95 -0.90 -17.62
CA ARG A 52 12.08 -0.26 -18.31
C ARG A 52 13.44 -0.77 -17.83
N LEU A 53 13.59 -1.02 -16.54
CA LEU A 53 14.84 -1.56 -15.98
C LEU A 53 15.14 -2.98 -16.46
N VAL A 54 14.12 -3.78 -16.75
CA VAL A 54 14.28 -5.19 -17.11
C VAL A 54 14.28 -5.42 -18.63
N THR A 55 13.41 -4.71 -19.36
CA THR A 55 13.16 -4.94 -20.79
C THR A 55 13.58 -3.77 -21.68
N GLY A 56 13.84 -2.59 -21.11
CA GLY A 56 14.07 -1.35 -21.85
C GLY A 56 12.80 -0.55 -22.19
N ASP A 57 11.62 -1.16 -22.03
CA ASP A 57 10.33 -0.61 -22.45
C ASP A 57 9.35 -0.46 -21.28
N PRO A 58 8.41 0.52 -21.31
CA PRO A 58 7.34 0.61 -20.33
C PRO A 58 6.34 -0.55 -20.49
N VAL A 59 5.44 -0.70 -19.52
CA VAL A 59 4.35 -1.67 -19.61
C VAL A 59 3.45 -1.30 -20.79
N THR A 60 3.14 -2.29 -21.63
CA THR A 60 2.26 -2.10 -22.78
C THR A 60 0.87 -1.62 -22.34
N GLN A 61 0.19 -0.83 -23.19
CA GLN A 61 -1.13 -0.27 -22.88
C GLN A 61 -2.14 -1.34 -22.42
N LYS A 62 -2.14 -2.52 -23.08
CA LYS A 62 -3.02 -3.65 -22.73
C LYS A 62 -2.77 -4.22 -21.33
N ARG A 63 -1.59 -4.02 -20.74
CA ARG A 63 -1.18 -4.60 -19.45
C ARG A 63 -1.12 -3.58 -18.31
N ARG A 64 -1.35 -2.29 -18.56
CA ARG A 64 -1.17 -1.22 -17.56
C ARG A 64 -1.98 -1.46 -16.30
N GLU A 65 -3.27 -1.71 -16.45
CA GLU A 65 -4.18 -1.96 -15.32
C GLU A 65 -3.71 -3.17 -14.49
N THR A 66 -3.46 -4.31 -15.14
CA THR A 66 -2.97 -5.51 -14.45
C THR A 66 -1.63 -5.29 -13.77
N ALA A 67 -0.72 -4.53 -14.40
CA ALA A 67 0.59 -4.26 -13.83
C ALA A 67 0.51 -3.30 -12.62
N GLY A 68 -0.34 -2.28 -12.67
CA GLY A 68 -0.63 -1.41 -11.53
C GLY A 68 -1.22 -2.20 -10.36
N THR A 69 -2.20 -3.06 -10.63
CA THR A 69 -2.78 -3.97 -9.62
C THR A 69 -1.72 -4.89 -9.03
N LEU A 70 -0.86 -5.50 -9.86
CA LEU A 70 0.22 -6.35 -9.38
C LEU A 70 1.18 -5.59 -8.45
N VAL A 71 1.58 -4.38 -8.82
CA VAL A 71 2.43 -3.53 -7.97
C VAL A 71 1.72 -3.20 -6.64
N HIS A 72 0.42 -2.89 -6.67
CA HIS A 72 -0.35 -2.59 -5.47
C HIS A 72 -0.33 -3.77 -4.48
N TYR A 73 -0.71 -4.97 -4.93
CA TYR A 73 -0.73 -6.16 -4.08
C TYR A 73 0.66 -6.63 -3.65
N ALA A 74 1.67 -6.51 -4.53
CA ALA A 74 3.06 -6.83 -4.18
C ALA A 74 3.59 -5.91 -3.08
N THR A 75 3.28 -4.61 -3.18
CA THR A 75 3.65 -3.61 -2.17
C THR A 75 2.95 -3.90 -0.84
N GLY A 76 1.64 -4.18 -0.87
CA GLY A 76 0.87 -4.56 0.31
C GLY A 76 1.42 -5.82 0.98
N ALA A 77 1.76 -6.86 0.21
CA ALA A 77 2.38 -8.08 0.72
C ALA A 77 3.74 -7.82 1.37
N ALA A 78 4.60 -7.01 0.73
CA ALA A 78 5.91 -6.66 1.25
C ALA A 78 5.81 -5.88 2.58
N ILE A 79 4.90 -4.90 2.64
CA ILE A 79 4.59 -4.15 3.86
C ILE A 79 4.07 -5.08 4.95
N GLY A 80 3.18 -6.01 4.60
CA GLY A 80 2.64 -7.00 5.54
C GLY A 80 3.71 -7.91 6.13
N VAL A 81 4.61 -8.44 5.29
CA VAL A 81 5.78 -9.23 5.74
C VAL A 81 6.63 -8.43 6.72
N ALA A 82 6.92 -7.16 6.39
CA ALA A 82 7.69 -6.27 7.26
C ALA A 82 6.96 -6.04 8.59
N TYR A 83 5.66 -5.77 8.56
CA TYR A 83 4.84 -5.59 9.76
C TYR A 83 4.87 -6.82 10.67
N GLY A 84 4.66 -8.02 10.11
CA GLY A 84 4.70 -9.26 10.86
C GLY A 84 6.05 -9.49 11.53
N ALA A 85 7.15 -9.30 10.79
CA ALA A 85 8.50 -9.40 11.33
C ALA A 85 8.77 -8.37 12.45
N LEU A 86 8.36 -7.12 12.23
CA LEU A 86 8.53 -6.03 13.17
C LEU A 86 7.76 -6.26 14.48
N VAL A 87 6.48 -6.64 14.41
CA VAL A 87 5.65 -6.93 15.60
C VAL A 87 6.17 -8.14 16.37
N ALA A 88 6.73 -9.14 15.69
CA ALA A 88 7.35 -10.29 16.34
C ALA A 88 8.60 -9.91 17.17
N GLY A 89 9.32 -8.86 16.75
CA GLY A 89 10.46 -8.30 17.49
C GLY A 89 10.06 -7.29 18.56
N ASP A 90 9.06 -6.46 18.29
CA ASP A 90 8.53 -5.45 19.22
C ASP A 90 7.00 -5.33 19.12
N PRO A 91 6.25 -5.93 20.08
CA PRO A 91 4.79 -5.88 20.11
C PRO A 91 4.20 -4.45 20.19
N ARG A 92 5.00 -3.44 20.57
CA ARG A 92 4.53 -2.05 20.63
C ARG A 92 4.16 -1.50 19.25
N ILE A 93 4.70 -2.06 18.18
CA ILE A 93 4.38 -1.70 16.79
C ILE A 93 2.90 -1.98 16.45
N ALA A 94 2.27 -2.90 17.18
CA ALA A 94 0.86 -3.23 17.03
C ALA A 94 -0.11 -2.34 17.84
N ARG A 95 0.40 -1.34 18.60
CA ARG A 95 -0.45 -0.41 19.35
C ARG A 95 -1.33 0.43 18.43
N GLY A 96 -2.51 0.82 18.93
CA GLY A 96 -3.49 1.57 18.12
C GLY A 96 -4.12 0.74 17.00
N PHE A 97 -4.13 -0.59 17.14
CA PHE A 97 -4.75 -1.53 16.19
C PHE A 97 -4.25 -1.33 14.75
N GLY A 98 -2.94 -1.13 14.58
CA GLY A 98 -2.31 -0.97 13.27
C GLY A 98 -2.51 0.39 12.59
N VAL A 99 -3.38 1.28 13.11
CA VAL A 99 -3.59 2.62 12.54
C VAL A 99 -2.30 3.44 12.46
N PRO A 100 -1.48 3.57 13.53
CA PRO A 100 -0.23 4.32 13.44
C PRO A 100 0.74 3.75 12.40
N PHE A 101 0.76 2.43 12.24
CA PHE A 101 1.59 1.78 11.23
C PHE A 101 1.08 2.06 9.81
N GLY A 102 -0.24 1.99 9.59
CA GLY A 102 -0.86 2.39 8.33
C GLY A 102 -0.54 3.85 7.95
N MET A 103 -0.61 4.77 8.91
CA MET A 103 -0.21 6.17 8.68
C MET A 103 1.28 6.30 8.37
N ALA A 104 2.14 5.52 9.02
CA ALA A 104 3.57 5.50 8.69
C ALA A 104 3.81 4.97 7.26
N THR A 105 3.05 3.97 6.81
CA THR A 105 3.13 3.48 5.42
C THR A 105 2.65 4.50 4.41
N MET A 106 1.60 5.26 4.73
CA MET A 106 1.13 6.38 3.91
C MET A 106 2.26 7.39 3.70
N LEU A 107 2.86 7.88 4.79
CA LEU A 107 3.94 8.86 4.71
C LEU A 107 5.14 8.30 3.93
N ALA A 108 5.52 7.05 4.17
CA ALA A 108 6.66 6.43 3.52
C ALA A 108 6.45 6.22 2.01
N ILE A 109 5.23 5.84 1.60
CA ILE A 109 4.93 5.53 0.21
C ILE A 109 4.43 6.76 -0.54
N ASP A 110 3.37 7.40 -0.06
CA ASP A 110 2.70 8.47 -0.79
C ASP A 110 3.46 9.80 -0.70
N ASP A 111 4.06 10.11 0.45
CA ASP A 111 4.71 11.40 0.66
C ASP A 111 6.22 11.38 0.36
N VAL A 112 6.83 10.20 0.36
CA VAL A 112 8.27 10.04 0.11
C VAL A 112 8.54 9.23 -1.14
N GLY A 113 8.07 7.98 -1.22
CA GLY A 113 8.36 7.09 -2.34
C GLY A 113 7.84 7.61 -3.68
N VAL A 114 6.54 7.84 -3.77
CA VAL A 114 5.86 8.27 -5.00
C VAL A 114 6.47 9.56 -5.58
N PRO A 115 6.72 10.62 -4.80
CA PRO A 115 7.37 11.83 -5.31
C PRO A 115 8.86 11.60 -5.64
N ALA A 116 9.61 10.86 -4.82
CA ALA A 116 11.04 10.63 -5.05
C ALA A 116 11.32 9.88 -6.35
N PHE A 117 10.40 9.01 -6.79
CA PHE A 117 10.47 8.32 -8.07
C PHE A 117 9.76 9.04 -9.22
N GLY A 118 9.16 10.21 -8.97
CA GLY A 118 8.42 10.97 -9.99
C GLY A 118 7.11 10.30 -10.43
N TRP A 119 6.52 9.45 -9.58
CA TRP A 119 5.27 8.76 -9.88
C TRP A 119 4.02 9.58 -9.53
N GLY A 120 4.18 10.69 -8.81
CA GLY A 120 3.09 11.59 -8.44
C GLY A 120 3.60 12.95 -7.95
N PRO A 121 2.69 13.88 -7.66
CA PRO A 121 3.03 15.21 -7.13
C PRO A 121 3.64 15.11 -5.73
N ALA A 122 4.37 16.15 -5.32
CA ALA A 122 4.87 16.26 -3.96
C ALA A 122 3.73 16.54 -2.95
N PRO A 123 3.91 16.26 -1.65
CA PRO A 123 2.83 16.38 -0.66
C PRO A 123 2.20 17.78 -0.59
N GLN A 124 3.01 18.83 -0.75
CA GLN A 124 2.52 20.22 -0.73
C GLN A 124 1.69 20.60 -1.96
N ASP A 125 1.82 19.84 -3.06
CA ASP A 125 1.09 20.05 -4.31
C ASP A 125 -0.17 19.15 -4.41
N THR A 126 -0.36 18.27 -3.42
CA THR A 126 -1.50 17.36 -3.34
C THR A 126 -2.67 18.02 -2.60
N PRO A 127 -3.91 18.02 -3.15
CA PRO A 127 -5.07 18.60 -2.49
C PRO A 127 -5.36 17.98 -1.12
N ALA A 128 -5.79 18.81 -0.15
CA ALA A 128 -6.10 18.34 1.22
C ALA A 128 -7.13 17.21 1.28
N VAL A 129 -8.10 17.21 0.34
CA VAL A 129 -9.09 16.13 0.25
C VAL A 129 -8.44 14.79 -0.15
N THR A 130 -7.41 14.82 -1.02
CA THR A 130 -6.65 13.64 -1.44
C THR A 130 -5.81 13.11 -0.27
N HIS A 131 -5.22 14.00 0.54
CA HIS A 131 -4.55 13.63 1.78
C HIS A 131 -5.49 12.94 2.77
N ALA A 132 -6.68 13.49 3.01
CA ALA A 132 -7.67 12.88 3.89
C ALA A 132 -8.14 11.51 3.38
N TYR A 133 -8.33 11.39 2.07
CA TYR A 133 -8.68 10.13 1.42
C TYR A 133 -7.57 9.07 1.52
N SER A 134 -6.31 9.46 1.32
CA SER A 134 -5.18 8.55 1.50
C SER A 134 -5.03 8.14 2.96
N ALA A 135 -5.13 9.08 3.90
CA ALA A 135 -5.08 8.80 5.33
C ALA A 135 -6.16 7.79 5.75
N ALA A 136 -7.40 7.97 5.30
CA ALA A 136 -8.49 7.04 5.58
C ALA A 136 -8.22 5.65 4.97
N SER A 137 -7.75 5.60 3.73
CA SER A 137 -7.39 4.35 3.03
C SER A 137 -6.31 3.58 3.82
N HIS A 138 -5.26 4.27 4.26
CA HIS A 138 -4.15 3.68 4.99
C HIS A 138 -4.50 3.32 6.43
N ALA A 139 -5.43 4.04 7.06
CA ALA A 139 -6.02 3.61 8.34
C ALA A 139 -6.78 2.28 8.17
N VAL A 140 -7.59 2.12 7.10
CA VAL A 140 -8.25 0.85 6.78
C VAL A 140 -7.24 -0.27 6.57
N PHE A 141 -6.18 -0.02 5.79
CA PHE A 141 -5.10 -0.99 5.59
C PHE A 141 -4.48 -1.42 6.93
N GLY A 142 -4.10 -0.47 7.78
CA GLY A 142 -3.50 -0.76 9.09
C GLY A 142 -4.41 -1.57 10.01
N VAL A 143 -5.70 -1.20 10.09
CA VAL A 143 -6.71 -1.92 10.89
C VAL A 143 -6.88 -3.36 10.42
N VAL A 144 -7.02 -3.56 9.10
CA VAL A 144 -7.23 -4.90 8.53
C VAL A 144 -5.97 -5.75 8.67
N LEU A 145 -4.79 -5.19 8.43
CA LEU A 145 -3.51 -5.86 8.59
C LEU A 145 -3.34 -6.39 10.02
N GLU A 146 -3.57 -5.55 11.03
CA GLU A 146 -3.49 -5.96 12.43
C GLU A 146 -4.60 -6.95 12.82
N GLY A 147 -5.82 -6.76 12.28
CA GLY A 147 -6.94 -7.68 12.48
C GLY A 147 -6.62 -9.10 11.99
N VAL A 148 -6.09 -9.24 10.76
CA VAL A 148 -5.66 -10.52 10.21
C VAL A 148 -4.51 -11.10 11.01
N ARG A 149 -3.52 -10.28 11.39
CA ARG A 149 -2.39 -10.75 12.20
C ARG A 149 -2.88 -11.37 13.50
N ARG A 150 -3.79 -10.71 14.22
CA ARG A 150 -4.37 -11.24 15.48
C ARG A 150 -5.21 -12.49 15.26
N GLY A 151 -5.95 -12.57 14.16
CA GLY A 151 -6.80 -13.72 13.84
C GLY A 151 -6.01 -14.99 13.48
N LEU A 152 -4.76 -14.85 13.03
CA LEU A 152 -3.89 -15.95 12.60
C LEU A 152 -2.72 -16.23 13.54
N SER A 153 -2.50 -15.41 14.58
CA SER A 153 -1.44 -15.59 15.59
C SER A 153 -1.89 -16.49 16.72
#